data_AF-A0A839JGF9-F1
#
_entry.id   AF-A0A839JGF9-F1
#
_cell.length_a   1.000
_cell.length_b   1.000
_cell.length_c   1.000
_cell.angle_alpha   90.00
_cell.angle_beta   90.00
_cell.angle_gamma   90.00
#
_symmetry.space_group_name_H-M   'P 1'
#
loop_
_entity.id
_entity.type
_entity.pdbx_description
1 polymer ?
#
loop_
_entity_poly.entity_id
_entity_poly.type
_entity_poly.pdbx_seq_one_letter_code
_entity_poly.pdbx_strand_id
1 'polypeptide(L)'
;MKLPDEPYKVFANPPFSLSAEVFYKLLNLENLDGKICKKEDEAPRRPEAIYLILQKQLALKLIITERHYTSQLGRLLAEDYATKIRLPLKPTDFTPPPKVPTVLFEAKKIIL
;
A
#
# COMPACT_ATOMS: atom_id res chain seq x y z
N MET A 1 8.96 5.06 -15.68
CA MET A 1 7.67 4.58 -16.24
C MET A 1 6.55 5.48 -15.74
N LYS A 2 5.85 6.14 -16.67
CA LYS A 2 4.71 7.01 -16.39
C LYS A 2 3.52 6.19 -15.85
N LEU A 3 2.75 6.73 -14.91
CA LEU A 3 1.48 6.13 -14.46
C LEU A 3 0.34 6.51 -15.43
N PRO A 4 -0.77 5.74 -15.46
CA PRO A 4 -1.92 6.06 -16.31
C PRO A 4 -2.58 7.38 -15.92
N ASP A 5 -3.02 8.15 -16.92
CA ASP A 5 -3.76 9.40 -16.73
C ASP A 5 -5.29 9.18 -16.67
N GLU A 6 -5.76 7.98 -17.08
CA GLU A 6 -7.14 7.51 -17.02
C GLU A 6 -7.41 6.68 -15.75
N PRO A 7 -8.67 6.47 -15.29
CA PRO A 7 -8.96 5.68 -14.08
C PRO A 7 -8.38 4.26 -14.15
N TYR A 8 -7.63 3.86 -13.12
CA TYR A 8 -6.96 2.57 -13.09
C TYR A 8 -6.96 1.94 -11.70
N LYS A 9 -6.63 0.65 -11.63
CA LYS A 9 -6.40 -0.09 -10.39
C LYS A 9 -5.02 -0.72 -10.45
N VAL A 10 -4.41 -0.91 -9.29
CA VAL A 10 -3.12 -1.60 -9.17
C VAL A 10 -3.33 -2.94 -8.49
N PHE A 11 -2.78 -4.00 -9.06
CA PHE A 11 -2.67 -5.31 -8.43
C PHE A 11 -1.25 -5.84 -8.59
N ALA A 12 -0.56 -6.14 -7.50
CA ALA A 12 0.80 -6.65 -7.57
C ALA A 12 1.20 -7.54 -6.38
N ASN A 13 2.20 -8.38 -6.61
CA ASN A 13 2.98 -9.07 -5.58
C ASN A 13 4.40 -8.49 -5.57
N PRO A 14 4.61 -7.27 -5.03
CA PRO A 14 5.93 -6.66 -5.04
C PRO A 14 6.91 -7.42 -4.13
N PRO A 15 8.21 -7.46 -4.45
CA PRO A 15 9.22 -7.87 -3.49
C PRO A 15 9.05 -7.08 -2.18
N PHE A 16 9.17 -7.74 -1.03
CA PHE A 16 8.84 -7.11 0.25
C PHE A 16 9.67 -5.85 0.53
N SER A 17 10.93 -5.82 0.10
CA SER A 17 11.83 -4.67 0.21
C SER A 17 11.40 -3.43 -0.59
N LEU A 18 10.44 -3.57 -1.51
CA LEU A 18 9.93 -2.48 -2.36
C LEU A 18 8.49 -2.10 -2.04
N SER A 19 7.90 -2.69 -0.99
CA SER A 19 6.46 -2.54 -0.73
C SER A 19 6.08 -1.09 -0.41
N ALA A 20 6.91 -0.36 0.34
CA ALA A 20 6.65 1.03 0.70
C ALA A 20 6.87 1.96 -0.50
N GLU A 21 7.88 1.68 -1.31
CA GLU A 21 8.27 2.41 -2.51
C GLU A 21 7.17 2.37 -3.57
N VAL A 22 6.41 1.27 -3.66
CA VAL A 22 5.20 1.21 -4.49
C VAL A 22 4.19 2.26 -4.05
N PHE A 23 3.91 2.39 -2.75
CA PHE A 23 3.00 3.44 -2.26
C PHE A 23 3.55 4.84 -2.51
N TYR A 24 4.86 5.06 -2.30
CA TYR A 24 5.49 6.35 -2.58
C TYR A 24 5.28 6.78 -4.02
N LYS A 25 5.48 5.86 -4.96
CA LYS A 25 5.23 6.13 -6.38
C LYS A 25 3.74 6.41 -6.67
N LEU A 26 2.82 5.60 -6.13
CA LEU A 26 1.39 5.71 -6.45
C LEU A 26 0.71 6.92 -5.80
N LEU A 27 1.24 7.41 -4.69
CA LEU A 27 0.64 8.50 -3.91
C LEU A 27 1.39 9.83 -4.04
N ASN A 28 2.41 9.88 -4.90
CA ASN A 28 3.36 10.98 -5.05
C ASN A 28 4.03 11.39 -3.75
N LEU A 29 4.58 10.42 -3.03
CA LEU A 29 5.27 10.62 -1.77
C LEU A 29 6.77 10.35 -1.90
N GLU A 30 7.52 10.85 -0.94
CA GLU A 30 8.92 10.52 -0.71
C GLU A 30 9.22 10.42 0.79
N ASN A 31 10.29 9.72 1.12
CA ASN A 31 10.80 9.61 2.48
C ASN A 31 12.11 10.41 2.58
N LEU A 32 12.08 11.49 3.34
CA LEU A 32 13.22 12.35 3.62
C LEU A 32 13.58 12.15 5.09
N ASP A 33 14.67 11.42 5.35
CA ASP A 33 15.21 11.15 6.68
C ASP A 33 14.18 10.64 7.71
N GLY A 34 13.30 9.73 7.27
CA GLY A 34 12.27 9.11 8.12
C GLY A 34 10.95 9.89 8.19
N LYS A 35 10.85 11.03 7.48
CA LYS A 35 9.62 11.80 7.33
C LYS A 35 9.03 11.56 5.94
N ILE A 36 7.77 11.13 5.88
CA ILE A 36 7.07 10.90 4.62
C ILE A 36 6.32 12.17 4.22
N CYS A 37 6.66 12.73 3.05
CA CYS A 37 6.11 13.98 2.52
C CYS A 37 5.52 13.77 1.12
N LYS A 38 4.63 14.67 0.68
CA LYS A 38 4.20 14.76 -0.73
C LYS A 38 5.32 15.43 -1.53
N LYS A 39 5.60 14.91 -2.72
CA LYS A 39 6.54 15.53 -3.65
C LYS A 39 5.96 16.81 -4.24
N GLU A 40 6.85 17.72 -4.66
CA GLU A 40 6.48 19.02 -5.23
C GLU A 40 6.12 18.96 -6.73
N ASP A 41 6.39 17.84 -7.39
CA ASP A 41 6.07 17.63 -8.80
C ASP A 41 4.57 17.36 -9.03
N GLU A 42 4.17 17.41 -10.31
CA GLU A 42 2.80 17.16 -10.72
C GLU A 42 2.33 15.78 -10.24
N ALA A 43 1.30 15.77 -9.38
CA ALA A 43 0.79 14.54 -8.81
C ALA A 43 0.08 13.72 -9.90
N PRO A 44 0.52 12.48 -10.18
CA PRO A 44 -0.18 11.61 -11.12
C PRO A 44 -1.57 11.28 -10.61
N ARG A 45 -2.47 10.90 -11.52
CA ARG A 45 -3.77 10.36 -11.14
C ARG A 45 -3.59 9.20 -10.16
N ARG A 46 -4.29 9.27 -9.03
CA ARG A 46 -4.27 8.22 -8.02
C ARG A 46 -5.12 7.01 -8.46
N PRO A 47 -4.70 5.77 -8.14
CA PRO A 47 -5.50 4.58 -8.44
C PRO A 47 -6.88 4.61 -7.76
N GLU A 48 -7.91 4.04 -8.39
CA GLU A 48 -9.21 3.86 -7.77
C GLU A 48 -9.17 2.76 -6.68
N ALA A 49 -8.24 1.81 -6.82
CA ALA A 49 -7.93 0.81 -5.81
C ALA A 49 -6.51 0.26 -5.97
N ILE A 50 -5.92 -0.14 -4.85
CA ILE A 50 -4.60 -0.75 -4.76
C ILE A 50 -4.74 -2.09 -4.04
N TYR A 51 -4.27 -3.15 -4.67
CA TYR A 51 -4.25 -4.52 -4.17
C TYR A 51 -2.82 -5.03 -4.15
N LEU A 52 -2.26 -5.25 -2.98
CA LEU A 52 -0.89 -5.74 -2.86
C LEU A 52 -0.82 -6.97 -1.98
N ILE A 53 -0.03 -7.95 -2.40
CA ILE A 53 0.43 -9.00 -1.48
C ILE A 53 1.54 -8.41 -0.62
N LEU A 54 1.30 -8.34 0.69
CA LEU A 54 2.22 -7.74 1.66
C LEU A 54 2.54 -8.71 2.79
N GLN A 55 3.63 -8.45 3.51
CA GLN A 55 3.84 -9.03 4.83
C GLN A 55 2.73 -8.56 5.78
N LYS A 56 2.17 -9.46 6.58
CA LYS A 56 1.06 -9.16 7.50
C LYS A 56 1.36 -7.99 8.43
N GLN A 57 2.58 -7.91 8.95
CA GLN A 57 2.98 -6.83 9.88
C GLN A 57 3.02 -5.46 9.20
N LEU A 58 3.44 -5.38 7.94
CA LEU A 58 3.37 -4.15 7.17
C LEU A 58 1.91 -3.76 6.90
N ALA A 59 1.08 -4.71 6.45
CA ALA A 59 -0.33 -4.44 6.19
C ALA A 59 -1.06 -3.90 7.44
N LEU A 60 -0.80 -4.45 8.63
CA LEU A 60 -1.38 -3.96 9.88
C LEU A 60 -0.96 -2.52 10.22
N LYS A 61 0.26 -2.10 9.87
CA LYS A 61 0.73 -0.71 10.05
C LYS A 61 0.09 0.29 9.08
N LEU A 62 -0.54 -0.19 8.01
CA LEU A 62 -1.22 0.61 6.98
C LEU A 62 -2.73 0.77 7.24
N ILE A 63 -3.27 0.06 8.23
CA ILE A 63 -4.69 0.12 8.58
C ILE A 63 -4.85 0.94 9.86
N ILE A 64 -5.69 1.97 9.80
CA ILE A 64 -6.03 2.79 10.97
C ILE A 64 -6.94 1.97 11.88
N THR A 65 -6.42 1.52 13.01
CA THR A 65 -7.21 0.85 14.05
C THR A 65 -6.70 1.28 15.42
N GLU A 66 -7.57 1.24 16.43
CA GLU A 66 -7.19 1.54 17.82
C GLU A 66 -6.17 0.54 18.40
N ARG A 67 -6.05 -0.65 17.81
CA ARG A 67 -5.27 -1.78 18.36
C ARG A 67 -3.84 -1.87 17.83
N HIS A 68 -3.48 -1.10 16.82
CA HIS A 68 -2.19 -1.24 16.13
C HIS A 68 -1.46 0.10 15.98
N TYR A 69 -0.13 0.06 16.07
CA TYR A 69 0.70 1.22 15.76
C TYR A 69 0.50 1.62 14.30
N THR A 70 -0.14 2.77 14.11
CA THR A 70 -0.37 3.34 12.78
C THR A 70 0.91 4.05 12.31
N SER A 71 1.43 3.64 11.15
CA SER A 71 2.58 4.29 10.52
C SER A 71 2.22 5.64 9.88
N GLN A 72 3.22 6.50 9.64
CA GLN A 72 3.04 7.74 8.86
C GLN A 72 2.40 7.45 7.50
N LEU A 73 2.86 6.41 6.81
CA LEU A 73 2.30 5.97 5.53
C LEU A 73 0.84 5.53 5.66
N GLY A 74 0.49 4.81 6.73
CA GLY A 74 -0.88 4.41 7.01
C GLY A 74 -1.81 5.61 7.19
N ARG A 75 -1.36 6.66 7.90
CA ARG A 75 -2.12 7.92 8.05
C ARG A 75 -2.37 8.61 6.72
N LEU A 76 -1.31 8.78 5.91
CA LEU A 76 -1.41 9.41 4.59
C LEU A 76 -2.31 8.62 3.65
N LEU A 77 -2.24 7.28 3.68
CA LEU A 77 -3.09 6.43 2.86
C LEU A 77 -4.57 6.56 3.24
N ALA A 78 -4.87 6.73 4.53
CA ALA A 78 -6.23 6.88 5.03
C ALA A 78 -6.91 8.22 4.70
N GLU A 79 -6.15 9.23 4.24
CA GLU A 79 -6.73 10.49 3.74
C GLU A 79 -7.66 10.25 2.54
N ASP A 80 -7.33 9.28 1.69
CA ASP A 80 -8.03 9.05 0.41
C ASP A 80 -8.58 7.63 0.26
N TYR A 81 -8.14 6.67 1.07
CA TYR A 81 -8.46 5.26 0.91
C TYR A 81 -9.00 4.62 2.19
N ALA A 82 -10.04 3.82 2.04
CA ALA A 82 -10.42 2.81 3.03
C ALA A 82 -9.51 1.59 2.89
N THR A 83 -8.84 1.20 3.97
CA THR A 83 -7.84 0.12 3.97
C THR A 83 -8.29 -1.09 4.79
N LYS A 84 -7.97 -2.30 4.32
CA LYS A 84 -8.21 -3.55 5.06
C LYS A 84 -7.33 -4.70 4.56
N ILE A 85 -7.22 -5.73 5.41
CA ILE A 85 -6.78 -7.05 4.94
C ILE A 85 -7.98 -7.69 4.22
N ARG A 86 -7.84 -7.92 2.92
CA ARG A 86 -8.89 -8.54 2.09
C ARG A 86 -8.91 -10.05 2.26
N LEU A 87 -7.73 -10.67 2.31
CA LEU A 87 -7.57 -12.12 2.43
C LEU A 87 -6.24 -12.46 3.13
N PRO A 88 -6.24 -13.23 4.22
CA PRO A 88 -5.04 -13.89 4.72
C PRO A 88 -4.58 -14.99 3.74
N LEU A 89 -3.29 -15.03 3.40
CA LEU A 89 -2.74 -16.01 2.47
C LEU A 89 -1.98 -17.12 3.22
N LYS A 90 -1.94 -18.31 2.62
CA LYS A 90 -1.25 -19.49 3.17
C LYS A 90 0.16 -19.60 2.57
N PRO A 91 1.15 -20.16 3.29
CA PRO A 91 2.46 -20.41 2.72
C PRO A 91 2.44 -21.28 1.46
N THR A 92 1.46 -22.18 1.37
CA THR A 92 1.22 -23.07 0.21
C THR A 92 0.74 -22.35 -1.04
N ASP A 93 0.33 -21.08 -0.94
CA ASP A 93 -0.14 -20.28 -2.09
C ASP A 93 1.04 -19.72 -2.91
N PHE A 94 2.28 -19.98 -2.50
CA PHE A 94 3.50 -19.44 -3.09
C PHE A 94 4.53 -20.52 -3.39
N THR A 95 5.39 -20.27 -4.38
CA THR A 95 6.57 -21.10 -4.66
C THR A 95 7.76 -20.19 -4.99
N PRO A 96 8.80 -20.15 -4.16
CA PRO A 96 8.95 -20.85 -2.87
C PRO A 96 8.01 -20.29 -1.78
N PRO A 97 7.70 -21.07 -0.72
CA PRO A 97 6.90 -20.59 0.40
C PRO A 97 7.57 -19.40 1.13
N PRO A 98 6.82 -18.34 1.49
CA PRO A 98 7.36 -17.23 2.26
C PRO A 98 7.66 -17.64 3.70
N LYS A 99 8.71 -17.04 4.29
CA LYS A 99 9.10 -17.27 5.70
C LYS A 99 8.23 -16.53 6.72
N VAL A 100 7.38 -15.61 6.26
CA VAL A 100 6.54 -14.75 7.11
C VAL A 100 5.09 -14.78 6.63
N PRO A 101 4.11 -14.56 7.52
CA PRO A 101 2.71 -14.47 7.10
C PRO A 101 2.49 -13.36 6.08
N THR A 102 1.79 -13.69 5.00
CA THR A 102 1.43 -12.77 3.92
C THR A 102 -0.08 -12.57 3.85
N VAL A 103 -0.50 -11.43 3.31
CA VAL A 103 -1.91 -11.09 3.15
C VAL A 103 -2.11 -10.36 1.83
N LEU A 104 -3.29 -10.51 1.25
CA LEU A 104 -3.79 -9.56 0.25
C LEU A 104 -4.35 -8.34 0.99
N PHE A 105 -3.65 -7.22 0.84
CA PHE A 105 -4.06 -5.92 1.33
C PHE A 105 -4.89 -5.18 0.25
N GLU A 106 -5.95 -4.49 0.67
CA GLU A 106 -6.76 -3.61 -0.16
C GLU A 106 -6.71 -2.18 0.40
N ALA A 107 -6.44 -1.21 -0.46
CA ALA A 107 -6.75 0.20 -0.25
C ALA A 107 -7.68 0.66 -1.38
N LYS A 108 -8.91 1.03 -1.06
CA LYS A 108 -9.92 1.44 -2.04
C LYS A 108 -10.31 2.89 -1.81
N LYS A 109 -10.33 3.69 -2.88
CA LYS A 109 -10.61 5.13 -2.78
C LYS A 109 -11.95 5.37 -2.11
N ILE A 110 -11.99 6.33 -1.18
CA ILE A 110 -13.23 6.74 -0.50
C ILE A 110 -14.02 7.58 -1.52
N ILE A 111 -15.21 7.12 -1.86
CA ILE A 111 -16.16 7.89 -2.66
C ILE A 111 -17.10 8.54 -1.65
N LEU A 112 -17.06 9.87 -1.59
CA LEU A 112 -18.01 10.69 -0.83
C LEU A 112 -19.33 10.80 -1.59
#